data_AF-A0A915P4Y0-F1
#
_entry.id   AF-A0A915P4Y0-F1
#
_cell.length_a   1.000
_cell.length_b   1.000
_cell.length_c   1.000
_cell.angle_alpha   90.00
_cell.angle_beta   90.00
_cell.angle_gamma   90.00
#
_symmetry.space_group_name_H-M   'P 1'
#
loop_
_entity.id
_entity.type
_entity.pdbx_description
1 polymer ?
#
loop_
_entity_poly.entity_id
_entity_poly.type
_entity_poly.pdbx_seq_one_letter_code
_entity_poly.pdbx_strand_id
1 'polypeptide(L)' 'MYALNGAEIIFNPSATISGLSEALWPIEARNAAIANHVFTVAINRVGTEVFPNEFTSGNGKPGKLIK' A
#
# COMPACT_ATOMS: atom_id res chain seq x y z
N MET A 1 -0.10 -10.66 -14.08
CA MET A 1 -0.21 -10.47 -15.54
C MET A 1 0.89 -9.59 -16.13
N TYR A 2 1.47 -8.63 -15.40
CA TYR A 2 2.53 -7.74 -15.96
C TYR A 2 3.79 -8.46 -16.47
N ALA A 3 4.31 -9.45 -15.73
CA ALA A 3 5.52 -10.18 -16.15
C ALA A 3 5.31 -11.02 -17.42
N LEU A 4 4.12 -11.61 -17.60
CA LEU A 4 3.75 -12.31 -18.84
C LEU A 4 3.70 -11.35 -20.05
N ASN A 5 3.51 -10.05 -19.81
CA ASN A 5 3.58 -9.01 -20.83
C ASN A 5 5.01 -8.46 -21.03
N GLY A 6 6.03 -9.11 -20.45
CA GLY A 6 7.45 -8.74 -20.63
C GLY A 6 7.96 -7.64 -19.69
N ALA A 7 7.27 -7.34 -18.59
CA ALA A 7 7.76 -6.36 -17.62
C ALA A 7 8.99 -6.88 -16.85
N GLU A 8 10.10 -6.14 -16.86
CA GLU A 8 11.30 -6.46 -16.07
C GLU A 8 11.31 -5.77 -14.69
N ILE A 9 10.61 -4.63 -14.59
CA ILE A 9 10.48 -3.84 -13.36
C ILE A 9 9.00 -3.47 -13.18
N ILE A 10 8.46 -3.72 -11.99
CA ILE A 10 7.08 -3.36 -11.64
C ILE A 10 7.11 -2.38 -10.46
N PHE A 11 6.73 -1.14 -10.71
CA PHE A 11 6.51 -0.14 -9.66
C PHE A 11 5.14 -0.33 -9.02
N ASN A 12 5.10 -0.30 -7.70
CA ASN A 12 3.89 -0.44 -6.89
C ASN A 12 3.71 0.79 -5.99
N PRO A 13 3.17 1.90 -6.55
CA PRO A 13 2.82 3.06 -5.76
C PRO A 13 1.64 2.74 -4.82
N SER A 14 1.79 3.08 -3.55
CA SER A 14 0.89 2.72 -2.47
C SER A 14 0.65 3.89 -1.51
N ALA A 15 -0.44 3.78 -0.76
CA ALA A 15 -0.89 4.80 0.18
C ALA A 15 -1.60 4.14 1.38
N THR A 16 -0.91 3.18 2.00
CA THR A 16 -1.41 2.38 3.13
C THR A 16 -0.96 2.96 4.47
N ILE A 17 -1.68 2.64 5.54
CA ILE A 17 -1.41 3.13 6.91
C ILE A 17 -0.96 1.99 7.82
N SER A 18 -0.40 2.32 8.98
CA SER A 18 -0.02 1.35 10.00
C SER A 18 -1.22 0.63 10.61
N GLY A 19 -0.97 -0.48 11.31
CA GLY A 19 -1.99 -1.29 11.97
C GLY A 19 -2.18 -2.65 11.31
N LEU A 20 -2.87 -2.72 10.18
CA LEU A 20 -3.16 -4.00 9.50
C LEU A 20 -2.20 -4.30 8.35
N SER A 21 -1.94 -3.33 7.46
CA SER A 21 -1.16 -3.55 6.23
C SER A 21 0.35 -3.60 6.44
N GLU A 22 0.86 -3.05 7.55
CA GLU A 22 2.31 -2.92 7.78
C GLU A 22 3.02 -4.27 7.87
N ALA A 23 2.38 -5.28 8.47
CA ALA A 23 2.93 -6.64 8.56
C ALA A 23 3.03 -7.33 7.18
N LEU A 24 2.20 -6.92 6.21
CA LEU A 24 2.21 -7.48 4.86
C LEU A 24 3.21 -6.77 3.93
N TRP A 25 3.59 -5.52 4.26
CA TRP A 25 4.47 -4.69 3.45
C TRP A 25 5.80 -5.36 3.04
N PRO A 26 6.54 -6.06 3.92
CA PRO A 26 7.78 -6.73 3.52
C PRO A 26 7.56 -8.04 2.74
N ILE A 27 6.31 -8.49 2.59
CA ILE A 27 5.95 -9.82 2.07
C ILE A 27 5.45 -9.73 0.63
N GLU A 28 4.41 -8.94 0.37
CA GLU A 28 3.61 -9.05 -0.85
C GLU A 28 4.41 -8.69 -2.12
N ALA A 29 5.04 -7.51 -2.13
CA ALA A 29 5.85 -7.08 -3.28
C ALA A 29 7.09 -7.95 -3.47
N ARG A 30 7.68 -8.46 -2.37
CA ARG A 30 8.82 -9.38 -2.42
C ARG A 30 8.41 -10.73 -3.03
N ASN A 31 7.25 -11.25 -2.64
CA ASN A 31 6.70 -12.47 -3.22
C ASN A 31 6.44 -12.29 -4.73
N ALA A 32 5.87 -11.15 -5.14
CA ALA A 32 5.65 -10.84 -6.55
C ALA A 32 6.95 -10.82 -7.36
N ALA A 33 8.06 -10.30 -6.83
CA ALA A 33 9.37 -10.36 -7.47
C ALA A 33 9.84 -11.81 -7.67
N ILE A 34 9.78 -12.62 -6.60
CA ILE A 34 10.22 -14.02 -6.62
C ILE A 34 9.40 -14.85 -7.61
N ALA A 35 8.08 -14.77 -7.52
CA ALA A 35 7.17 -15.59 -8.31
C ALA A 35 7.21 -15.27 -9.81
N ASN A 36 7.62 -14.05 -10.18
CA ASN A 36 7.58 -13.59 -11.57
C ASN A 36 8.98 -13.39 -12.19
N HIS A 37 10.06 -13.57 -11.42
CA HIS A 37 11.44 -13.32 -11.86
C HIS A 37 11.68 -11.90 -12.38
N VAL A 38 11.15 -10.91 -11.66
CA VAL A 38 11.25 -9.47 -12.01
C VAL A 38 11.69 -8.66 -10.80
N PHE A 39 12.08 -7.41 -11.02
CA PHE A 39 12.22 -6.45 -9.93
C PHE A 39 10.87 -5.85 -9.57
N THR A 40 10.61 -5.69 -8.27
CA THR A 40 9.45 -4.94 -7.76
C THR A 40 9.91 -3.78 -6.91
N VAL A 41 9.19 -2.66 -7.01
CA VAL A 41 9.51 -1.42 -6.30
C VAL A 41 8.26 -0.93 -5.56
N ALA A 42 8.12 -1.35 -4.31
CA ALA A 42 7.02 -0.92 -3.45
C ALA A 42 7.33 0.45 -2.83
N ILE A 43 6.43 1.42 -3.04
CA ILE A 43 6.60 2.81 -2.59
C ILE A 43 5.36 3.21 -1.82
N ASN A 44 5.49 3.69 -0.59
CA ASN A 44 4.35 4.15 0.21
C ASN A 44 4.49 5.63 0.59
N ARG A 45 3.36 6.33 0.68
CA ARG A 45 3.31 7.68 1.26
C ARG A 45 3.75 7.65 2.73
N VAL A 46 4.41 8.73 3.16
CA VAL A 46 4.76 8.98 4.56
C VAL A 46 3.94 10.13 5.15
N GLY A 47 3.83 10.17 6.48
CA GLY A 47 3.14 11.23 7.22
C GLY A 47 1.65 10.98 7.43
N THR A 48 0.99 11.98 8.00
CA THR A 48 -0.42 11.97 8.37
C THR A 48 -1.14 13.15 7.74
N GLU A 49 -2.35 12.92 7.24
CA GLU A 49 -3.16 13.95 6.57
C GLU A 49 -4.33 14.35 7.48
N VAL A 50 -4.51 15.67 7.69
CA VAL A 50 -5.65 16.24 8.43
C VAL A 50 -6.59 16.93 7.44
N PHE A 51 -7.86 16.58 7.49
CA PHE A 51 -8.91 17.10 6.62
C PHE A 51 -9.76 18.15 7.36
N PRO A 52 -10.38 19.10 6.62
CA PRO A 52 -11.15 20.19 7.25
C PRO A 52 -12.48 19.74 7.84
N ASN A 53 -13.01 18.59 7.42
CA ASN A 53 -14.31 18.06 7.87
C ASN A 53 -14.14 16.63 8.38
N GLU A 54 -14.95 16.25 9.37
CA GLU A 54 -14.91 14.90 9.95
C GLU A 54 -15.38 13.84 8.95
N PHE A 55 -14.77 12.66 9.04
CA PHE A 55 -15.16 11.47 8.28
C PHE A 55 -15.06 10.22 9.15
N THR A 56 -15.78 9.16 8.77
CA THR A 56 -15.77 7.86 9.47
C THR A 56 -14.95 6.83 8.70
N SER A 57 -14.44 5.81 9.40
CA SER A 57 -13.64 4.71 8.79
C SER A 57 -14.40 3.39 8.66
N GLY A 58 -15.73 3.40 8.84
CA GLY A 58 -16.56 2.19 8.72
C GLY A 58 -16.35 1.12 9.81
N ASN A 59 -15.62 1.44 10.89
CA ASN A 59 -15.28 0.50 11.97
C ASN A 59 -16.09 0.74 13.27
N GLY A 60 -17.21 1.46 13.18
CA GLY A 60 -18.08 1.79 14.32
C GLY A 60 -17.52 2.81 15.32
N LYS A 61 -16.33 3.37 15.08
CA LYS A 61 -15.75 4.44 15.90
C LYS A 61 -16.28 5.82 15.49
N PRO A 62 -16.20 6.83 16.39
CA PRO A 62 -16.56 8.21 16.06
C PRO A 62 -15.80 8.76 14.83
N GLY A 63 -16.36 9.82 14.25
CA GLY A 63 -15.71 10.58 13.18
C GLY A 63 -14.37 11.16 13.63
N LYS A 64 -13.47 11.35 12.66
CA LYS A 64 -12.14 11.93 12.89
C LYS A 64 -11.72 12.78 11.69
N LEU A 65 -10.84 13.74 11.94
CA LEU A 65 -10.23 14.60 10.91
C LEU A 65 -8.95 14.00 10.33
N ILE A 66 -8.41 12.96 10.97
CA ILE A 66 -7.10 12.37 10.67
C ILE A 66 -7.28 11.07 9.90
N LYS A 67 -6.59 10.97 8.76
CA LYS A 67 -6.51 9.74 7.97
C LYS A 67 -5.43 8.81 8.48
#